data_AF-A0A497HLZ8-F1
#
_entry.id   AF-A0A497HLZ8-F1
#
_cell.length_a   1.000
_cell.length_b   1.000
_cell.length_c   1.000
_cell.angle_alpha   90.00
_cell.angle_beta   90.00
_cell.angle_gamma   90.00
#
_symmetry.space_group_name_H-M   'P 1'
#
loop_
_entity.id
_entity.type
_entity.pdbx_description
1 polymer ?
#
loop_
_entity_poly.entity_id
_entity_poly.type
_entity_poly.pdbx_seq_one_letter_code
_entity_poly.pdbx_strand_id
1 'polypeptide(L)'
;MFADANNFEVGFFLGDPALNGTLIGSRRMSVKASSFNTTGISWESSEGSYDIFVAVDYRNLLEESNESNNNASKTLVVEKIKLKVVEVTPIPRNVKPGDTFKVNVTVKNLNSKELKGIKLTLNIPSGWEIVDPPEGYYFVDIPANSNTTKEFTVKIPENLMYFVVR
;
A
#
# COMPACT_ATOMS: atom_id res chain seq x y z
N MET A 1 24.51 -18.28 -35.64
CA MET A 1 23.05 -18.11 -35.80
C MET A 1 22.49 -18.06 -34.40
N PHE A 2 21.73 -17.04 -34.02
CA PHE A 2 21.08 -17.00 -32.71
C PHE A 2 19.83 -17.90 -32.79
N ALA A 3 19.64 -18.77 -31.79
CA ALA A 3 18.51 -19.70 -31.72
C ALA A 3 17.43 -19.16 -30.75
N ASP A 4 16.19 -19.53 -31.00
CA ASP A 4 15.08 -19.23 -30.08
C ASP A 4 15.22 -20.07 -28.80
N ALA A 5 15.07 -19.45 -27.64
CA ALA A 5 14.99 -20.14 -26.35
C ALA A 5 13.54 -20.52 -26.09
N ASN A 6 13.23 -21.81 -25.97
CA ASN A 6 11.84 -22.27 -25.88
C ASN A 6 11.60 -23.11 -24.62
N ASN A 7 10.44 -22.92 -24.00
CA ASN A 7 9.91 -23.80 -22.96
C ASN A 7 10.80 -23.91 -21.69
N PHE A 8 11.47 -22.82 -21.31
CA PHE A 8 12.20 -22.73 -20.03
C PHE A 8 11.32 -22.15 -18.94
N GLU A 9 11.70 -22.37 -17.66
CA GLU A 9 10.99 -21.81 -16.52
C GLU A 9 11.77 -20.68 -15.85
N VAL A 10 11.11 -19.54 -15.65
CA VAL A 10 11.59 -18.46 -14.80
C VAL A 10 11.03 -18.67 -13.40
N GLY A 11 11.92 -18.79 -12.41
CA GLY A 11 11.58 -18.93 -11.00
C GLY A 11 11.72 -17.62 -10.25
N PHE A 12 10.80 -17.35 -9.32
CA PHE A 12 10.82 -16.20 -8.41
C PHE A 12 10.98 -16.74 -6.99
N PHE A 13 11.94 -16.21 -6.24
CA PHE A 13 12.37 -16.75 -4.95
C PHE A 13 12.42 -15.68 -3.86
N LEU A 14 12.20 -16.12 -2.61
CA LEU A 14 12.62 -15.41 -1.41
C LEU A 14 14.00 -15.91 -1.00
N GLY A 15 14.98 -15.01 -1.01
CA GLY A 15 16.39 -15.35 -0.81
C GLY A 15 17.02 -15.96 -2.05
N ASP A 16 18.36 -16.08 -2.03
CA ASP A 16 19.15 -16.56 -3.15
C ASP A 16 18.85 -18.05 -3.44
N PRO A 17 18.37 -18.44 -4.63
CA PRO A 17 18.13 -19.84 -4.98
C PRO A 17 19.38 -20.72 -4.86
N ALA A 18 20.59 -20.17 -5.05
CA ALA A 18 21.84 -20.91 -4.86
C ALA A 18 22.13 -21.22 -3.37
N LEU A 19 21.46 -20.52 -2.45
CA LEU A 19 21.56 -20.70 -1.00
C LEU A 19 20.25 -21.21 -0.40
N ASN A 20 19.52 -22.05 -1.16
CA ASN A 20 18.22 -22.63 -0.77
C ASN A 20 17.10 -21.60 -0.56
N GLY A 21 17.04 -20.56 -1.40
CA GLY A 21 15.92 -19.64 -1.47
C GLY A 21 14.57 -20.36 -1.70
N THR A 22 13.49 -19.79 -1.18
CA THR A 22 12.15 -20.38 -1.27
C THR A 22 11.45 -19.95 -2.55
N LEU A 23 11.06 -20.90 -3.40
CA LEU A 23 10.28 -20.61 -4.62
C LEU A 23 8.88 -20.08 -4.24
N ILE A 24 8.58 -18.84 -4.63
CA ILE A 24 7.28 -18.20 -4.44
C ILE A 24 6.39 -18.25 -5.68
N GLY A 25 6.97 -18.58 -6.83
CA GLY A 25 6.21 -18.88 -8.05
C GLY A 25 7.11 -19.05 -9.26
N SER A 26 6.56 -19.57 -10.34
CA SER A 26 7.27 -19.72 -11.61
C SER A 26 6.38 -19.41 -12.81
N ARG A 27 7.04 -19.13 -13.94
CA ARG A 27 6.41 -18.89 -15.24
C ARG A 27 7.20 -19.59 -16.33
N ARG A 28 6.49 -20.33 -17.17
CA ARG A 28 7.06 -20.95 -18.36
C ARG A 28 7.08 -19.94 -19.51
N MET A 29 8.19 -19.88 -20.23
CA MET A 29 8.43 -18.87 -21.25
C MET A 29 9.11 -19.45 -22.50
N SER A 30 8.96 -18.71 -23.60
CA SER A 30 9.78 -18.81 -24.80
C SER A 30 10.14 -17.40 -25.26
N VAL A 31 11.34 -17.23 -25.77
CA VAL A 31 11.88 -15.96 -26.27
C VAL A 31 12.55 -16.22 -27.61
N LYS A 32 12.18 -15.42 -28.62
CA LYS A 32 12.81 -15.50 -29.94
C LYS A 32 14.25 -14.97 -29.87
N ALA A 33 15.11 -15.49 -30.74
CA ALA A 33 16.46 -15.02 -30.92
C ALA A 33 16.52 -13.49 -31.07
N SER A 34 17.47 -12.86 -30.37
CA SER A 34 17.67 -11.40 -30.38
C SER A 34 16.45 -10.57 -29.95
N SER A 35 15.55 -11.15 -29.15
CA SER A 35 14.38 -10.49 -28.60
C SER A 35 14.35 -10.55 -27.07
N PHE A 36 13.37 -9.88 -26.46
CA PHE A 36 13.13 -9.92 -25.02
C PHE A 36 11.64 -10.18 -24.75
N ASN A 37 11.34 -10.71 -23.57
CA ASN A 37 9.98 -10.90 -23.09
C ASN A 37 9.88 -10.52 -21.61
N THR A 38 8.69 -10.19 -21.15
CA THR A 38 8.43 -9.76 -19.78
C THR A 38 7.45 -10.71 -19.11
N THR A 39 7.72 -11.08 -17.85
CA THR A 39 6.83 -11.94 -17.07
C THR A 39 6.84 -11.56 -15.60
N GLY A 40 5.89 -12.10 -14.84
CA GLY A 40 5.74 -11.84 -13.41
C GLY A 40 4.77 -12.80 -12.75
N ILE A 41 4.75 -12.74 -11.42
CA ILE A 41 3.82 -13.46 -10.55
C ILE A 41 3.09 -12.50 -9.63
N SER A 42 1.92 -12.92 -9.16
CA SER A 42 1.28 -12.32 -7.98
C SER A 42 1.70 -13.14 -6.76
N TRP A 43 2.12 -12.45 -5.71
CA TRP A 43 2.54 -13.07 -4.45
C TRP A 43 2.00 -12.23 -3.28
N GLU A 44 1.28 -12.90 -2.37
CA GLU A 44 0.78 -12.27 -1.14
C GLU A 44 1.83 -12.35 -0.03
N SER A 45 2.03 -11.24 0.67
CA SER A 45 3.04 -11.12 1.72
C SER A 45 2.53 -10.32 2.91
N SER A 46 3.09 -10.59 4.08
CA SER A 46 2.87 -9.79 5.29
C SER A 46 3.85 -8.61 5.34
N GLU A 47 3.79 -7.81 6.41
CA GLU A 47 4.83 -6.82 6.68
C GLU A 47 6.21 -7.49 6.81
N GLY A 48 7.25 -6.89 6.23
CA GLY A 48 8.59 -7.47 6.23
C GLY A 48 9.53 -6.87 5.18
N SER A 49 10.81 -7.25 5.26
CA SER A 49 11.81 -7.02 4.21
C SER A 49 12.10 -8.35 3.54
N TYR A 50 12.03 -8.38 2.22
CA TYR A 50 12.13 -9.58 1.41
C TYR A 50 13.16 -9.36 0.31
N ASP A 51 14.18 -10.22 0.25
CA ASP A 51 15.09 -10.25 -0.89
C ASP A 51 14.47 -11.13 -1.97
N ILE A 52 13.99 -10.49 -3.05
CA ILE A 52 13.38 -11.19 -4.17
C ILE A 52 14.47 -11.51 -5.18
N PHE A 53 14.60 -12.78 -5.53
CA PHE A 53 15.47 -13.25 -6.59
C PHE A 53 14.64 -13.77 -7.77
N VAL A 54 15.13 -13.54 -8.97
CA VAL A 54 14.57 -14.07 -10.22
C VAL A 54 15.69 -14.85 -10.91
N ALA A 55 15.41 -16.11 -11.21
CA ALA A 55 16.32 -17.00 -11.92
C ALA A 55 15.66 -17.46 -13.23
N VAL A 56 16.30 -17.15 -14.35
CA VAL A 56 15.93 -17.66 -15.68
C VAL A 56 16.42 -19.08 -15.82
N ASP A 57 15.58 -19.94 -16.41
CA ASP A 57 15.80 -21.37 -16.53
C ASP A 57 16.32 -22.01 -15.23
N TYR A 58 15.67 -21.74 -14.09
CA TYR A 58 16.17 -22.18 -12.78
C TYR A 58 16.24 -23.71 -12.61
N ARG A 59 15.66 -24.47 -13.55
CA ARG A 59 15.75 -25.94 -13.62
C ARG A 59 16.90 -26.43 -14.51
N ASN A 60 17.64 -25.51 -15.13
CA ASN A 60 18.82 -25.75 -15.95
C ASN A 60 18.55 -26.79 -17.05
N LEU A 61 17.48 -26.54 -17.83
CA LEU A 61 16.97 -27.42 -18.89
C LEU A 61 17.50 -27.03 -20.28
N LEU A 62 17.88 -25.77 -20.47
CA LEU A 62 18.50 -25.25 -21.68
C LEU A 62 19.96 -24.93 -21.38
N GLU A 63 20.85 -25.37 -22.27
CA GLU A 63 22.26 -25.01 -22.18
C GLU A 63 22.48 -23.66 -22.87
N GLU A 64 22.81 -22.63 -22.09
CA GLU A 64 23.14 -21.30 -22.58
C GLU A 64 24.67 -21.10 -22.66
N SER A 65 25.11 -20.15 -23.50
CA SER A 65 26.55 -19.85 -23.63
C SER A 65 27.14 -19.20 -22.38
N ASN A 66 26.29 -18.68 -21.51
CA ASN A 66 26.64 -18.16 -20.20
C ASN A 66 25.45 -18.35 -19.26
N GLU A 67 25.63 -19.16 -18.22
CA GLU A 67 24.60 -19.37 -17.18
C GLU A 67 24.72 -18.36 -16.02
N SER A 68 25.85 -17.64 -15.94
CA SER A 68 26.15 -16.81 -14.77
C SER A 68 25.38 -15.50 -14.75
N ASN A 69 24.69 -15.14 -15.83
CA ASN A 69 23.92 -13.89 -15.98
C ASN A 69 22.40 -14.09 -15.89
N ASN A 70 21.95 -15.28 -15.50
CA ASN A 70 20.52 -15.62 -15.44
C ASN A 70 19.84 -15.27 -14.12
N ASN A 71 20.57 -14.67 -13.17
CA ASN A 71 20.07 -14.29 -11.86
C ASN A 71 20.04 -12.77 -11.67
N ALA A 72 18.92 -12.26 -11.17
CA ALA A 72 18.75 -10.88 -10.74
C ALA A 72 18.06 -10.84 -9.38
N SER A 73 18.36 -9.83 -8.56
CA SER A 73 17.74 -9.68 -7.25
C SER A 73 17.43 -8.24 -6.87
N LYS A 74 16.45 -8.06 -5.99
CA LYS A 74 16.05 -6.77 -5.44
C LYS A 74 15.39 -6.95 -4.08
N THR A 75 15.75 -6.09 -3.14
CA THR A 75 15.07 -6.03 -1.83
C THR A 75 13.75 -5.27 -1.95
N LEU A 76 12.67 -5.90 -1.50
CA LEU A 76 11.33 -5.34 -1.38
C LEU A 76 10.98 -5.19 0.10
N VAL A 77 10.59 -3.98 0.51
CA VAL A 77 10.13 -3.72 1.89
C VAL A 77 8.63 -3.48 1.87
N VAL A 78 7.88 -4.34 2.54
CA VAL A 78 6.45 -4.23 2.79
C VAL A 78 6.27 -3.66 4.19
N GLU A 79 5.96 -2.36 4.29
CA GLU A 79 5.75 -1.70 5.58
C GLU A 79 4.27 -1.72 5.98
N LYS A 80 4.00 -2.03 7.25
CA LYS A 80 2.70 -1.74 7.84
C LYS A 80 2.53 -0.26 8.08
N ILE A 81 1.36 0.24 7.73
CA ILE A 81 0.97 1.63 7.95
C ILE A 81 0.84 1.86 9.46
N LYS A 82 1.64 2.78 10.01
CA LYS A 82 1.56 3.22 11.41
C LYS A 82 1.05 4.65 11.45
N LEU A 83 -0.24 4.81 11.72
CA LEU A 83 -0.91 6.10 11.87
C LEU A 83 -1.33 6.32 13.33
N LYS A 84 -1.23 7.57 13.76
CA LYS A 84 -1.75 8.01 15.06
C LYS A 84 -2.65 9.22 14.86
N VAL A 85 -3.88 9.17 15.38
CA VAL A 85 -4.72 10.37 15.54
C VAL A 85 -4.11 11.22 16.66
N VAL A 86 -3.76 12.45 16.33
CA VAL A 86 -3.12 13.38 17.26
C VAL A 86 -4.17 14.20 17.99
N GLU A 87 -5.16 14.70 17.26
CA GLU A 87 -6.17 15.61 17.79
C GLU A 87 -7.45 15.56 16.96
N VAL A 88 -8.59 15.69 17.65
CA VAL A 88 -9.91 15.94 17.07
C VAL A 88 -10.56 17.04 17.90
N THR A 89 -10.70 18.25 17.35
CA THR A 89 -11.21 19.41 18.11
C THR A 89 -12.38 20.08 17.38
N PRO A 90 -13.58 20.16 18.00
CA PRO A 90 -14.72 20.91 17.46
C PRO A 90 -14.54 22.41 17.65
N ILE A 91 -14.92 23.19 16.64
CA ILE A 91 -14.87 24.65 16.63
C ILE A 91 -16.23 25.18 16.13
N PRO A 92 -17.05 25.82 16.99
CA PRO A 92 -16.85 26.06 18.43
C PRO A 92 -17.02 24.79 19.29
N ARG A 93 -16.54 24.84 20.55
CA ARG A 93 -16.65 23.71 21.50
C ARG A 93 -18.07 23.48 22.05
N ASN A 94 -18.92 24.52 22.01
CA ASN A 94 -20.31 24.45 22.42
C ASN A 94 -21.19 24.53 21.18
N VAL A 95 -21.95 23.48 20.91
CA VAL A 95 -22.82 23.32 19.73
C VAL A 95 -24.19 22.83 20.20
N LYS A 96 -25.27 23.23 19.51
CA LYS A 96 -26.66 22.83 19.81
C LYS A 96 -27.31 22.11 18.62
N PRO A 97 -28.47 21.47 18.79
CA PRO A 97 -29.20 20.88 17.67
C PRO A 97 -29.43 21.89 16.54
N GLY A 98 -29.21 21.46 15.29
CA GLY A 98 -29.30 22.30 14.10
C GLY A 98 -28.01 23.06 13.74
N ASP A 99 -27.02 23.14 14.63
CA ASP A 99 -25.77 23.84 14.33
C ASP A 99 -24.92 23.10 13.30
N THR A 100 -24.16 23.89 12.54
CA THR A 100 -23.05 23.42 11.72
C THR A 100 -21.75 23.93 12.32
N PHE A 101 -20.75 23.06 12.47
CA PHE A 101 -19.48 23.41 13.07
C PHE A 101 -18.32 22.64 12.41
N LYS A 102 -17.08 23.06 12.68
CA LYS A 102 -15.87 22.50 12.07
C LYS A 102 -15.17 21.55 13.03
N VAL A 103 -14.58 20.48 12.50
CA VAL A 103 -13.76 19.49 13.21
C VAL A 103 -12.42 19.37 12.52
N ASN A 104 -11.36 19.76 13.20
CA ASN A 104 -10.00 19.51 12.71
C ASN A 104 -9.53 18.12 13.15
N VAL A 105 -9.12 17.30 12.19
CA VAL A 105 -8.56 15.96 12.39
C VAL A 105 -7.10 15.98 11.98
N THR A 106 -6.21 15.74 12.93
CA THR A 106 -4.77 15.64 12.68
C THR A 106 -4.31 14.19 12.80
N VAL A 107 -3.66 13.68 11.76
CA VAL A 107 -3.06 12.33 11.74
C VAL A 107 -1.55 12.43 11.52
N LYS A 108 -0.79 11.57 12.20
CA LYS A 108 0.67 11.47 12.09
C LYS A 108 1.08 10.16 11.45
N ASN A 109 1.93 10.24 10.44
CA ASN A 109 2.67 9.11 9.87
C ASN A 109 3.88 8.80 10.76
N LEU A 110 4.00 7.57 11.25
CA LEU A 110 5.14 7.08 12.04
C LEU A 110 6.08 6.18 11.22
N ASN A 111 5.89 6.10 9.91
CA ASN A 111 6.76 5.38 9.00
C ASN A 111 7.93 6.26 8.55
N SER A 112 9.03 5.60 8.17
CA SER A 112 10.21 6.21 7.54
C SER A 112 9.99 6.60 6.08
N LYS A 113 8.85 6.22 5.48
CA LYS A 113 8.45 6.57 4.12
C LYS A 113 7.13 7.34 4.10
N GLU A 114 6.94 8.10 3.03
CA GLU A 114 5.67 8.76 2.74
C GLU A 114 4.56 7.73 2.52
N LEU A 115 3.38 8.02 3.06
CA LEU A 115 2.15 7.27 2.80
C LEU A 115 1.33 8.05 1.78
N LYS A 116 0.84 7.40 0.72
CA LYS A 116 0.05 8.05 -0.33
C LYS A 116 -1.36 7.49 -0.42
N GLY A 117 -2.31 8.34 -0.79
CA GLY A 117 -3.70 7.95 -1.05
C GLY A 117 -4.42 7.40 0.19
N ILE A 118 -4.07 7.89 1.38
CA ILE A 118 -4.73 7.46 2.61
C ILE A 118 -6.13 8.05 2.66
N LYS A 119 -7.15 7.20 2.72
CA LYS A 119 -8.54 7.61 2.92
C LYS A 119 -8.77 7.99 4.38
N LEU A 120 -8.98 9.27 4.65
CA LEU A 120 -9.27 9.82 5.97
C LEU A 120 -10.77 10.09 6.09
N THR A 121 -11.43 9.40 7.02
CA THR A 121 -12.86 9.54 7.35
C THR A 121 -13.05 10.10 8.75
N LEU A 122 -14.14 10.80 9.00
CA LEU A 122 -14.58 11.18 10.33
C LEU A 122 -15.80 10.33 10.73
N ASN A 123 -15.69 9.60 11.84
CA ASN A 123 -16.85 8.90 12.39
C ASN A 123 -17.72 9.91 13.16
N ILE A 124 -18.99 10.00 12.79
CA ILE A 124 -19.96 10.90 13.42
C ILE A 124 -21.13 10.10 14.02
N PRO A 125 -21.82 10.63 15.06
CA PRO A 125 -22.98 9.97 15.64
C PRO A 125 -24.14 9.77 14.65
N SER A 126 -25.04 8.84 14.96
CA SER A 126 -26.24 8.63 14.15
C SER A 126 -27.07 9.91 14.04
N GLY A 127 -27.53 10.22 12.82
CA GLY A 127 -28.32 11.41 12.50
C GLY A 127 -27.51 12.68 12.25
N TRP A 128 -26.21 12.68 12.51
CA TRP A 128 -25.32 13.78 12.14
C TRP A 128 -24.94 13.65 10.66
N GLU A 129 -24.52 14.75 10.06
CA GLU A 129 -24.13 14.81 8.64
C GLU A 129 -22.76 15.46 8.48
N ILE A 130 -21.88 14.88 7.65
CA ILE A 130 -20.70 15.59 7.15
C ILE A 130 -21.15 16.40 5.93
N VAL A 131 -21.08 17.72 6.05
CA VAL A 131 -21.47 18.68 5.01
C VAL A 131 -20.29 18.96 4.07
N ASP A 132 -19.07 19.00 4.61
CA ASP A 132 -17.85 19.17 3.83
C ASP A 132 -16.73 18.29 4.42
N PRO A 133 -16.02 17.49 3.61
CA PRO A 133 -16.24 17.30 2.17
C PRO A 133 -17.54 16.52 1.93
N PRO A 134 -18.24 16.74 0.79
CA PRO A 134 -19.52 16.08 0.49
C PRO A 134 -19.39 14.56 0.37
N GLU A 135 -18.21 14.07 0.01
CA GLU A 135 -17.89 12.63 -0.03
C GLU A 135 -17.76 12.02 1.37
N GLY A 136 -17.66 12.83 2.43
CA GLY A 136 -17.45 12.39 3.81
C GLY A 136 -16.02 11.95 4.13
N TYR A 137 -15.08 12.11 3.19
CA TYR A 137 -13.67 11.75 3.38
C TYR A 137 -12.71 12.59 2.54
N TYR A 138 -11.42 12.53 2.91
CA TYR A 138 -10.31 13.05 2.11
C TYR A 138 -9.38 11.90 1.69
N PHE A 139 -8.73 12.04 0.54
CA PHE A 139 -7.48 11.33 0.26
C PHE A 139 -6.30 12.23 0.65
N VAL A 140 -5.36 11.70 1.42
CA VAL A 140 -4.18 12.44 1.87
C VAL A 140 -2.90 11.66 1.64
N ASP A 141 -1.88 12.41 1.23
CA ASP A 141 -0.49 11.97 1.27
C ASP A 141 0.16 12.54 2.53
N ILE A 142 0.88 11.71 3.27
CA ILE A 142 1.47 12.07 4.56
C ILE A 142 2.97 11.75 4.51
N PRO A 143 3.85 12.78 4.44
CA PRO A 143 5.29 12.57 4.45
C PRO A 143 5.77 11.75 5.65
N ALA A 144 6.92 11.10 5.49
CA ALA A 144 7.53 10.30 6.55
C ALA A 144 7.67 11.09 7.85
N ASN A 145 7.31 10.49 8.99
CA ASN A 145 7.40 11.08 10.32
C ASN A 145 6.65 12.42 10.53
N SER A 146 5.78 12.82 9.58
CA SER A 146 5.08 14.10 9.59
C SER A 146 3.59 13.96 9.96
N ASN A 147 2.93 15.09 10.15
CA ASN A 147 1.47 15.18 10.32
C ASN A 147 0.78 15.80 9.11
N THR A 148 -0.51 15.50 8.98
CA THR A 148 -1.43 16.25 8.11
C THR A 148 -2.71 16.53 8.88
N THR A 149 -3.34 17.66 8.60
CA THR A 149 -4.59 18.09 9.23
C THR A 149 -5.62 18.33 8.15
N LYS A 150 -6.83 17.81 8.37
CA LYS A 150 -8.01 18.08 7.54
C LYS A 150 -9.16 18.58 8.39
N GLU A 151 -9.92 19.51 7.84
CA GLU A 151 -11.10 20.09 8.46
C GLU A 151 -12.33 19.41 7.88
N PHE A 152 -13.24 18.93 8.73
CA PHE A 152 -14.56 18.46 8.34
C PHE A 152 -15.60 19.46 8.83
N THR A 153 -16.59 19.80 8.00
CA THR A 153 -17.76 20.55 8.43
C THR A 153 -18.90 19.57 8.71
N VAL A 154 -19.46 19.63 9.91
CA VAL A 154 -20.46 18.67 10.40
C VAL A 154 -21.71 19.41 10.84
N LYS A 155 -22.89 18.87 10.50
CA LYS A 155 -24.20 19.38 10.91
C LYS A 155 -24.86 18.45 11.92
N ILE A 156 -25.41 19.06 12.96
CA ILE A 156 -26.15 18.40 14.03
C ILE A 156 -27.63 18.35 13.65
N PRO A 157 -28.33 17.20 13.79
CA PRO A 157 -29.75 17.13 13.48
C PRO A 157 -30.56 18.01 14.42
N GLU A 158 -31.61 18.65 13.89
CA GLU A 158 -32.46 19.59 14.63
C GLU A 158 -33.28 18.89 15.74
N ASN A 159 -33.62 17.61 15.54
CA ASN A 159 -34.48 16.83 16.45
C ASN A 159 -33.71 15.98 17.48
N LEU A 160 -32.49 16.37 17.84
CA LEU A 160 -31.68 15.63 18.81
C LEU A 160 -32.33 15.70 20.21
N MET A 161 -33.03 14.63 20.60
CA MET A 161 -33.78 14.60 21.86
C MET A 161 -32.92 14.51 23.13
N TYR A 162 -31.61 14.19 23.08
CA TYR A 162 -30.76 14.17 24.27
C TYR A 162 -29.31 14.55 23.97
N PHE A 163 -28.83 15.61 24.62
CA PHE A 163 -27.41 15.80 24.93
C PHE A 163 -27.10 15.03 26.22
N VAL A 164 -26.22 14.02 26.17
CA VAL A 164 -25.54 13.54 27.39
C VAL A 164 -24.13 14.11 27.34
N VAL A 165 -23.89 15.14 28.14
CA VAL A 165 -22.54 15.62 28.44
C VAL A 165 -21.97 14.71 29.53
N ARG A 166 -20.88 14.00 29.23
CA ARG A 166 -19.93 13.53 30.25
C ARG A 166 -18.52 13.81 29.75
#